data_AF-A0A834WIJ9-F1
#
_entry.id   AF-A0A834WIJ9-F1
#
_cell.length_a   1.000
_cell.length_b   1.000
_cell.length_c   1.000
_cell.angle_alpha   90.00
_cell.angle_beta   90.00
_cell.angle_gamma   90.00
#
_symmetry.space_group_name_H-M   'P 1'
#
loop_
_entity.id
_entity.type
_entity.pdbx_description
1 polymer ?
#
loop_
_entity_poly.entity_id
_entity_poly.type
_entity_poly.pdbx_seq_one_letter_code
_entity_poly.pdbx_strand_id
1 'polypeptide(L)'
;MGTRIGKSNSSNRFVVVGVTQGSTDSSKSDEAIPSWAKPDSDEPPPWARDQPNNNTSGQGFVIPFYVYLLASAITAIAAIGSIFEYVNQRPVFGVLSSDSVFYAPLLGFFTFTGIPFSGFLWFKSVQAANKEAEEQDKRDGY
;
A
#
# COMPACT_ATOMS: atom_id res chain seq x y z
N MET A 1 3.57 -55.99 -9.39
CA MET A 1 2.21 -55.60 -9.85
C MET A 1 1.80 -54.40 -9.03
N GLY A 2 1.70 -53.23 -9.66
CA GLY A 2 1.56 -51.95 -8.96
C GLY A 2 0.12 -51.56 -8.65
N THR A 3 -0.03 -50.54 -7.80
CA THR A 3 -0.79 -49.31 -8.11
C THR A 3 -0.56 -48.27 -7.02
N ARG A 4 -0.26 -47.04 -7.46
CA ARG A 4 -0.24 -45.80 -6.68
C ARG A 4 -1.68 -45.28 -6.57
N ILE A 5 -2.10 -44.78 -5.41
CA ILE A 5 -3.16 -43.77 -5.17
C ILE A 5 -2.92 -43.31 -3.72
N GLY A 6 -2.86 -42.06 -3.28
CA GLY A 6 -3.00 -40.73 -3.86
C GLY A 6 -3.05 -39.81 -2.64
N LYS A 7 -2.07 -38.91 -2.47
CA LYS A 7 -1.98 -38.03 -1.29
C LYS A 7 -3.01 -36.91 -1.45
N SER A 8 -4.14 -37.05 -0.77
CA SER A 8 -5.17 -36.00 -0.70
C SER A 8 -4.67 -34.85 0.18
N ASN A 9 -4.31 -33.73 -0.45
CA ASN A 9 -4.13 -32.45 0.23
C ASN A 9 -5.49 -31.99 0.76
N SER A 10 -5.68 -32.12 2.07
CA SER A 10 -6.79 -31.47 2.77
C SER A 10 -6.55 -29.97 2.79
N SER A 11 -7.06 -29.28 1.77
CA SER A 11 -7.21 -27.83 1.80
C SER A 11 -8.21 -27.48 2.90
N ASN A 12 -7.71 -27.02 4.04
CA ASN A 12 -8.54 -26.51 5.14
C ASN A 12 -9.28 -25.27 4.66
N ARG A 13 -10.48 -25.47 4.09
CA ARG A 13 -11.43 -24.39 3.82
C ARG A 13 -11.97 -23.91 5.17
N PHE A 14 -11.51 -22.75 5.60
CA PHE A 14 -12.18 -22.01 6.65
C PHE A 14 -13.52 -21.51 6.10
N VAL A 15 -14.60 -22.21 6.47
CA VAL A 15 -15.97 -21.78 6.22
C VAL A 15 -16.45 -21.10 7.50
N VAL A 16 -16.60 -19.78 7.46
CA VAL A 16 -17.25 -19.03 8.53
C VAL A 16 -18.75 -19.02 8.23
N VAL A 17 -19.49 -19.88 8.93
CA VAL A 17 -20.95 -19.88 8.92
C VAL A 17 -21.41 -18.97 10.05
N GLY A 18 -21.98 -17.82 9.71
CA GLY A 18 -22.72 -16.99 10.66
C GLY A 18 -24.03 -17.69 11.01
N VAL A 19 -24.05 -18.45 12.10
CA VAL A 19 -25.28 -19.01 12.66
C VAL A 19 -26.00 -17.90 13.43
N THR A 20 -27.08 -17.36 12.86
CA THR A 20 -28.06 -16.57 13.61
C THR A 20 -29.26 -17.46 13.91
N GLN A 21 -29.15 -18.24 15.00
CA GLN A 21 -30.32 -18.94 15.56
C GLN A 21 -31.20 -17.92 16.30
N GLY A 22 -32.29 -17.56 15.64
CA GLY A 22 -33.61 -17.21 16.17
C GLY A 22 -33.72 -16.51 17.52
N SER A 23 -34.20 -15.27 17.49
CA SER A 23 -35.30 -14.88 18.36
C SER A 23 -36.32 -14.13 17.53
N THR A 24 -37.40 -14.84 17.18
CA THR A 24 -38.65 -14.27 16.72
C THR A 24 -39.23 -13.47 17.88
N ASP A 25 -39.04 -12.15 17.88
CA ASP A 25 -39.91 -11.25 18.62
C ASP A 25 -40.27 -10.04 17.77
N SER A 26 -41.57 -9.88 17.67
CA SER A 26 -42.31 -8.97 16.83
C SER A 26 -42.28 -7.53 17.34
N SER A 27 -42.28 -6.62 16.37
CA SER A 27 -42.84 -5.27 16.44
C SER A 27 -41.99 -4.18 17.11
N LYS A 28 -41.87 -3.07 16.36
CA LYS A 28 -41.41 -1.72 16.74
C LYS A 28 -39.90 -1.53 16.83
N SER A 29 -39.26 -1.19 15.71
CA SER A 29 -39.10 0.21 15.26
C SER A 29 -38.29 0.20 13.97
N ASP A 30 -38.92 0.65 12.87
CA ASP A 30 -38.24 0.97 11.62
C ASP A 30 -37.36 2.22 11.83
N GLU A 31 -36.30 2.06 12.61
CA GLU A 31 -35.28 3.06 12.88
C GLU A 31 -34.24 2.97 11.75
N ALA A 32 -34.56 3.59 10.61
CA ALA A 32 -33.65 4.07 9.57
C ALA A 32 -32.36 3.24 9.30
N ILE A 33 -32.45 1.92 9.24
CA ILE A 33 -31.32 1.09 8.81
C ILE A 33 -31.15 1.36 7.31
N PRO A 34 -29.99 1.91 6.86
CA PRO A 34 -29.78 2.23 5.46
C PRO A 34 -29.94 0.97 4.61
N SER A 35 -30.47 1.12 3.39
CA SER A 35 -30.78 0.01 2.49
C SER A 35 -29.63 -0.98 2.34
N TRP A 36 -28.39 -0.48 2.38
CA TRP A 36 -27.16 -1.27 2.39
C TRP A 36 -27.01 -2.29 3.53
N ALA A 37 -27.40 -1.93 4.75
CA ALA A 37 -27.13 -2.72 5.95
C ALA A 37 -28.23 -3.77 6.21
N LYS A 38 -29.15 -3.96 5.24
CA LYS A 38 -30.21 -4.96 5.33
C LYS A 38 -29.63 -6.36 5.03
N PRO A 39 -30.01 -7.40 5.79
CA PRO A 39 -29.48 -8.75 5.62
C PRO A 39 -29.73 -9.37 4.24
N ASP A 40 -30.74 -8.88 3.51
CA ASP A 40 -31.10 -9.31 2.15
C ASP A 40 -30.77 -8.27 1.06
N SER A 41 -29.95 -7.24 1.36
CA SER A 41 -29.56 -6.22 0.41
C SER A 41 -28.32 -6.63 -0.39
N ASP A 42 -28.48 -6.79 -1.70
CA ASP A 42 -27.38 -6.87 -2.68
C ASP A 42 -26.75 -5.51 -3.00
N GLU A 43 -27.29 -4.41 -2.45
CA GLU A 43 -26.65 -3.10 -2.58
C GLU A 43 -25.28 -3.17 -1.88
N PRO A 44 -24.17 -2.74 -2.49
CA PRO A 44 -22.88 -2.66 -1.82
C PRO A 44 -22.82 -1.45 -0.89
N PRO A 45 -21.90 -1.37 0.07
CA PRO A 45 -21.86 -0.21 0.99
C PRO A 45 -21.57 1.08 0.24
N PRO A 46 -21.92 2.26 0.78
CA PRO A 46 -21.53 3.53 0.17
C PRO A 46 -20.01 3.63 -0.03
N TRP A 47 -19.20 3.01 0.84
CA TRP A 47 -17.73 2.91 0.69
C TRP A 47 -17.23 1.81 -0.27
N ALA A 48 -18.12 0.98 -0.82
CA ALA A 48 -17.80 0.00 -1.88
C ALA A 48 -18.63 0.18 -3.15
N ARG A 49 -19.52 1.18 -3.19
CA ARG A 49 -20.12 1.70 -4.41
C ARG A 49 -19.03 2.49 -5.12
N ASP A 50 -18.69 2.03 -6.31
CA ASP A 50 -17.68 2.61 -7.19
C ASP A 50 -16.24 2.53 -6.68
N GLN A 51 -15.67 1.32 -6.72
CA GLN A 51 -14.31 1.23 -7.22
C GLN A 51 -14.38 1.70 -8.68
N PRO A 52 -13.78 2.84 -9.06
CA PRO A 52 -13.90 3.33 -10.42
C PRO A 52 -13.39 2.23 -11.33
N ASN A 53 -14.32 1.66 -12.10
CA ASN A 53 -14.00 0.73 -13.17
C ASN A 53 -12.85 1.38 -13.94
N ASN A 54 -11.70 0.71 -13.95
CA ASN A 54 -10.37 1.21 -14.31
C ASN A 54 -10.27 1.59 -15.80
N ASN A 55 -11.40 1.79 -16.47
CA ASN A 55 -11.59 2.14 -17.86
C ASN A 55 -11.44 3.66 -18.06
N THR A 56 -10.55 4.30 -17.32
CA THR A 56 -10.00 5.59 -17.72
C THR A 56 -8.96 5.33 -18.81
N SER A 57 -9.43 4.93 -19.98
CA SER A 57 -8.62 4.68 -21.18
C SER A 57 -8.14 5.98 -21.84
N GLY A 58 -7.78 7.01 -21.05
CA GLY A 58 -7.41 8.33 -21.59
C GLY A 58 -6.70 9.30 -20.66
N GLN A 59 -6.43 8.96 -19.40
CA GLN A 59 -5.64 9.83 -18.52
C GLN A 59 -4.24 9.23 -18.40
N GLY A 60 -3.23 9.99 -18.81
CA GLY A 60 -1.83 9.56 -18.80
C GLY A 60 -1.44 8.97 -17.45
N PHE A 61 -0.53 8.00 -17.47
CA PHE A 61 -0.05 7.26 -16.30
C PHE A 61 0.16 8.16 -15.06
N VAL A 62 -0.83 8.19 -14.16
CA VAL A 62 -0.74 8.92 -12.89
C VAL A 62 -0.04 8.01 -11.89
N ILE A 63 1.11 8.43 -11.40
CA ILE A 63 1.88 7.69 -10.41
C ILE A 63 1.23 7.93 -9.04
N PRO A 64 0.83 6.87 -8.31
CA PRO A 64 0.22 7.01 -6.99
C PRO A 64 1.17 7.63 -5.95
N PHE A 65 0.64 8.33 -4.95
CA PHE A 65 1.45 9.01 -3.93
C PHE A 65 2.44 8.08 -3.20
N TYR A 66 2.04 6.84 -2.92
CA TYR A 66 2.85 5.88 -2.18
C TYR A 66 4.12 5.45 -2.94
N VAL A 67 4.11 5.52 -4.27
CA VAL A 67 5.30 5.22 -5.08
C VAL A 67 6.37 6.29 -4.87
N TYR A 68 5.98 7.58 -4.88
CA TYR A 68 6.89 8.69 -4.58
C TYR A 68 7.40 8.61 -3.14
N LEU A 69 6.53 8.25 -2.19
CA LEU A 69 6.89 8.12 -0.78
C LEU A 69 7.89 6.97 -0.54
N LEU A 70 7.66 5.82 -1.18
CA LEU A 70 8.57 4.68 -1.10
C LEU A 70 9.93 4.98 -1.75
N ALA A 71 9.92 5.58 -2.94
CA ALA A 71 11.14 6.00 -3.61
C ALA A 71 11.93 7.03 -2.77
N SER A 72 11.22 7.97 -2.15
CA SER A 72 11.82 8.94 -1.21
C SER A 72 12.47 8.23 -0.04
N ALA A 73 11.76 7.32 0.62
CA ALA A 73 12.25 6.60 1.79
C ALA A 73 13.51 5.77 1.48
N ILE A 74 13.49 4.99 0.40
CA ILE A 74 14.66 4.17 -0.01
C ILE A 74 15.86 5.09 -0.31
N THR A 75 15.64 6.17 -1.05
CA THR A 75 16.70 7.14 -1.38
C THR A 75 17.27 7.80 -0.14
N ALA A 76 16.42 8.19 0.82
CA ALA A 76 16.85 8.78 2.08
C ALA A 76 17.69 7.81 2.92
N ILE A 77 17.28 6.54 3.00
CA ILE A 77 18.05 5.49 3.68
C ILE A 77 19.42 5.29 3.01
N ALA A 78 19.47 5.21 1.67
CA ALA A 78 20.71 5.09 0.93
C ALA A 78 21.64 6.30 1.17
N ALA A 79 21.10 7.51 1.18
CA ALA A 79 21.87 8.73 1.45
C ALA A 79 22.41 8.75 2.89
N ILE A 80 21.57 8.51 3.90
CA ILE A 80 21.99 8.52 5.31
C ILE A 80 22.98 7.38 5.59
N GLY A 81 22.72 6.18 5.05
CA GLY A 81 23.63 5.05 5.14
C GLY A 81 24.98 5.35 4.49
N SER A 82 24.99 6.11 3.40
CA SER A 82 26.23 6.56 2.75
C SER A 82 27.03 7.53 3.62
N ILE A 83 26.38 8.46 4.34
CA ILE A 83 27.06 9.31 5.33
C ILE A 83 27.68 8.45 6.42
N PHE A 84 26.90 7.53 6.99
CA PHE A 84 27.34 6.69 8.10
C PHE A 84 28.52 5.79 7.70
N GLU A 85 28.46 5.20 6.51
CA GLU A 85 29.51 4.36 5.95
C GLU A 85 30.78 5.16 5.64
N TYR A 86 30.65 6.40 5.16
CA TYR A 86 31.79 7.30 4.97
C TYR A 86 32.42 7.73 6.31
N VAL A 87 31.64 8.03 7.35
CA VAL A 87 32.18 8.47 8.64
C VAL A 87 32.86 7.32 9.39
N ASN A 88 32.24 6.14 9.42
CA ASN A 88 32.74 5.02 10.22
C ASN A 88 33.73 4.12 9.48
N GLN A 89 33.94 4.33 8.18
CA GLN A 89 34.82 3.50 7.33
C GLN A 89 34.52 2.00 7.49
N ARG A 90 33.25 1.66 7.73
CA ARG A 90 32.74 0.29 7.88
C ARG A 90 31.68 0.10 6.81
N PRO A 91 31.92 -0.78 5.82
CA PRO A 91 30.97 -0.98 4.73
C PRO A 91 29.75 -1.73 5.24
N VAL A 92 28.66 -1.01 5.51
CA VAL A 92 27.40 -1.58 6.03
C VAL A 92 26.63 -2.25 4.90
N PHE A 93 26.71 -1.68 3.70
CA PHE A 93 26.10 -2.28 2.51
C PHE A 93 26.91 -3.46 1.97
N GLY A 94 28.20 -3.56 2.32
CA GLY A 94 29.06 -4.67 1.90
C GLY A 94 29.31 -4.77 0.39
N VAL A 95 28.88 -3.76 -0.39
CA VAL A 95 28.99 -3.75 -1.86
C VAL A 95 30.41 -3.37 -2.32
N LEU A 96 31.10 -2.51 -1.56
CA LEU A 96 32.46 -2.05 -1.84
C LEU A 96 33.31 -2.07 -0.57
N SER A 97 34.58 -2.44 -0.72
CA SER A 97 35.58 -2.32 0.34
C SER A 97 35.96 -0.86 0.55
N SER A 98 36.23 -0.46 1.79
CA SER A 98 36.67 0.91 2.12
C SER A 98 38.03 1.29 1.51
N ASP A 99 38.82 0.31 1.08
CA ASP A 99 40.11 0.51 0.37
C ASP A 99 39.92 0.76 -1.15
N SER A 100 38.67 0.74 -1.65
CA SER A 100 38.40 0.98 -3.06
C SER A 100 38.42 2.47 -3.39
N VAL A 101 39.08 2.83 -4.49
CA VAL A 101 39.09 4.19 -5.05
C VAL A 101 37.66 4.69 -5.38
N PHE A 102 36.72 3.78 -5.62
CA PHE A 102 35.32 4.10 -5.90
C PHE A 102 34.45 4.28 -4.65
N TYR A 103 34.97 3.99 -3.45
CA TYR A 103 34.22 4.05 -2.21
C TYR A 103 33.68 5.46 -1.93
N ALA A 104 34.58 6.44 -1.78
CA ALA A 104 34.19 7.81 -1.48
C ALA A 104 33.35 8.49 -2.58
N PRO A 105 33.66 8.35 -3.89
CA PRO A 105 32.82 8.90 -4.95
C PRO A 105 31.39 8.34 -4.98
N LEU A 106 31.21 7.02 -4.76
CA LEU A 106 29.89 6.40 -4.76
C LEU A 106 29.04 6.88 -3.57
N LEU A 107 29.63 6.88 -2.37
CA LEU A 107 28.98 7.38 -1.16
C LEU A 107 28.59 8.85 -1.32
N GLY A 108 29.54 9.66 -1.83
CA GLY A 108 29.31 11.07 -2.15
C GLY A 108 28.15 11.27 -3.12
N PHE A 109 28.05 10.46 -4.19
CA PHE A 109 26.93 10.53 -5.12
C PHE A 109 25.59 10.35 -4.41
N PHE A 110 25.45 9.32 -3.59
CA PHE A 110 24.21 9.07 -2.85
C PHE A 110 23.89 10.16 -1.82
N THR A 111 24.89 10.75 -1.16
CA THR A 111 24.65 11.84 -0.22
C THR A 111 24.25 13.14 -0.91
N PHE A 112 25.01 13.53 -1.96
CA PHE A 112 24.79 14.80 -2.66
C PHE A 112 23.51 14.80 -3.50
N THR A 113 23.18 13.68 -4.13
CA THR A 113 21.97 13.57 -4.94
C THR A 113 20.77 13.05 -4.14
N GLY A 114 20.99 12.13 -3.21
CA GLY A 114 19.91 11.42 -2.52
C GLY A 114 19.18 12.26 -1.48
N ILE A 115 19.85 13.14 -0.73
CA ILE A 115 19.18 14.03 0.23
C ILE A 115 18.21 15.00 -0.48
N PRO A 116 18.63 15.81 -1.47
CA PRO A 116 17.71 16.71 -2.15
C PRO A 116 16.64 15.95 -2.94
N PHE A 117 16.99 14.82 -3.58
CA PHE A 117 16.03 14.03 -4.35
C PHE A 117 14.97 13.35 -3.48
N SER A 118 15.35 12.80 -2.33
CA SER A 118 14.39 12.22 -1.37
C SER A 118 13.44 13.27 -0.81
N GLY A 119 13.93 14.46 -0.46
CA GLY A 119 13.09 15.58 -0.03
C GLY A 119 12.11 16.02 -1.11
N PHE A 120 12.56 16.12 -2.36
CA PHE A 120 11.70 16.43 -3.50
C PHE A 120 10.61 15.38 -3.72
N LEU A 121 10.97 14.10 -3.69
CA LEU A 121 10.02 13.00 -3.84
C LEU A 121 9.00 12.95 -2.68
N TRP A 122 9.45 13.21 -1.45
CA TRP A 122 8.56 13.32 -0.30
C TRP A 122 7.55 14.45 -0.50
N PHE A 123 8.00 15.64 -0.89
CA PHE A 123 7.11 16.77 -1.16
C PHE A 123 6.10 16.49 -2.28
N LYS A 124 6.52 15.77 -3.33
CA LYS A 124 5.62 15.29 -4.39
C LYS A 124 4.61 14.28 -3.85
N SER A 125 5.03 13.37 -2.99
CA SER A 125 4.13 12.39 -2.37
C SER A 125 3.07 13.04 -1.50
N VAL A 126 3.42 14.06 -0.72
CA VAL A 126 2.47 14.80 0.13
C VAL A 126 1.44 15.54 -0.73
N GLN A 127 1.87 16.19 -1.81
CA GLN A 127 0.94 16.86 -2.73
C GLN A 127 0.00 15.87 -3.43
N ALA A 128 0.53 14.72 -3.88
CA ALA A 128 -0.29 13.68 -4.50
C ALA A 128 -1.31 13.12 -3.50
N ALA A 129 -0.90 12.87 -2.25
CA ALA A 129 -1.78 12.38 -1.20
C ALA A 129 -2.89 13.38 -0.86
N ASN A 130 -2.55 14.67 -0.71
CA ASN A 130 -3.54 15.72 -0.42
C ASN A 130 -4.54 15.86 -1.57
N LYS A 131 -4.07 15.81 -2.82
CA LYS A 131 -4.94 15.85 -4.00
C LYS A 131 -5.88 14.65 -4.06
N GLU A 132 -5.38 13.44 -3.81
CA GLU A 132 -6.20 12.22 -3.77
C GLU A 132 -7.24 12.28 -2.64
N ALA A 133 -6.89 12.87 -1.49
CA ALA A 133 -7.82 13.08 -0.38
C ALA A 133 -8.94 14.08 -0.74
N GLU A 134 -8.61 15.22 -1.37
CA GLU A 134 -9.60 16.20 -1.86
C GLU A 134 -10.53 15.57 -2.93
N GLU A 135 -10.00 14.71 -3.80
CA GLU A 135 -10.81 13.99 -4.78
C GLU A 135 -11.73 12.94 -4.15
N GLN A 136 -11.34 12.36 -3.00
CA GLN A 136 -12.19 11.44 -2.24
C GLN A 136 -13.28 12.18 -1.46
N ASP A 137 -12.94 13.30 -0.80
CA ASP A 137 -13.87 14.17 -0.07
C ASP A 137 -14.96 14.74 -1.01
N LYS A 138 -14.59 15.10 -2.25
CA LYS A 138 -15.57 15.49 -3.26
C LYS A 138 -16.49 14.34 -3.73
N ARG A 139 -16.04 13.09 -3.63
CA ARG A 139 -16.81 11.90 -4.04
C ARG A 139 -17.73 11.40 -2.93
N ASP A 140 -17.30 11.49 -1.67
CA ASP A 140 -18.10 11.08 -0.52
C ASP A 140 -19.15 12.13 -0.12
N GLY A 141 -19.06 13.34 -0.68
CA GLY A 141 -20.19 14.27 -0.80
C GLY A 141 -20.23 15.37 0.24
N TYR A 142 -19.09 15.99 0.51
CA TYR A 142 -19.05 17.37 1.01
C TYR A 142 -19.16 18.42 -0.11
#